data_AF-A0A430RCX1-F1
#
_entry.id   AF-A0A430RCX1-F1
#
_cell.length_a   1.000
_cell.length_b   1.000
_cell.length_c   1.000
_cell.angle_alpha   90.00
_cell.angle_beta   90.00
_cell.angle_gamma   90.00
#
_symmetry.space_group_name_H-M   'P 1'
#
loop_
_entity.id
_entity.type
_entity.pdbx_description
1 polymer ?
#
loop_
_entity_poly.entity_id
_entity_poly.type
_entity_poly.pdbx_seq_one_letter_code
_entity_poly.pdbx_strand_id
1 'polypeptide(L)'
;MQGLGFGSVAWGISLGLLLGKPLGIFFASWLALRLGLGALPEGVNLKSIVGVGFLAGIGFTMALFIAGLAFEGEMLDQAKVGVLSASLVAGLVGVLLVRASLDRSEA
;
A
#
# COMPACT_ATOMS: atom_id res chain seq x y z
N MET A 1 16.07 16.15 -22.36
CA MET A 1 16.23 14.83 -21.74
C MET A 1 16.66 15.00 -20.29
N GLN A 2 15.74 15.32 -19.38
CA GLN A 2 15.91 15.36 -17.93
C GLN A 2 14.49 15.35 -17.35
N GLY A 3 14.18 14.44 -16.43
CA GLY A 3 12.84 14.35 -15.84
C GLY A 3 12.38 12.96 -15.36
N LEU A 4 13.13 11.88 -15.66
CA LEU A 4 12.97 10.59 -14.94
C LEU A 4 13.62 10.70 -13.55
N GLY A 5 13.11 11.61 -12.73
CA GLY A 5 13.62 11.88 -11.39
C GLY A 5 12.62 11.45 -10.32
N PHE A 6 13.12 10.90 -9.21
CA PHE A 6 12.37 10.84 -7.96
C PHE A 6 12.17 12.26 -7.42
N GLY A 7 11.25 13.00 -8.03
CA GLY A 7 10.87 14.33 -7.58
C GLY A 7 9.94 14.28 -6.38
N SER A 8 9.54 15.45 -5.89
CA SER A 8 8.65 15.57 -4.72
C SER A 8 7.32 14.84 -4.92
N VAL A 9 6.77 14.88 -6.14
CA VAL A 9 5.52 14.18 -6.49
C VAL A 9 5.69 12.67 -6.42
N ALA A 10 6.78 12.13 -6.96
CA ALA A 10 7.08 10.70 -6.92
C ALA A 10 7.19 10.21 -5.47
N TRP A 11 7.97 10.91 -4.63
CA TRP A 11 8.12 10.57 -3.22
C TRP A 11 6.81 10.69 -2.44
N GLY A 12 6.03 11.76 -2.67
CA GLY A 12 4.75 11.97 -2.01
C GLY A 12 3.76 10.84 -2.31
N ILE A 13 3.64 10.44 -3.58
CA ILE A 13 2.78 9.33 -3.99
C ILE A 13 3.32 8.01 -3.43
N SER A 14 4.62 7.75 -3.53
CA SER A 14 5.20 6.50 -3.07
C SER A 14 5.01 6.30 -1.57
N LEU A 15 5.30 7.32 -0.77
CA LEU A 15 5.10 7.27 0.68
C LEU A 15 3.60 7.21 1.03
N GLY A 16 2.75 7.93 0.30
CA GLY A 16 1.30 7.88 0.48
C GLY A 16 0.72 6.48 0.27
N LEU A 17 1.17 5.77 -0.78
CA LEU A 17 0.74 4.40 -1.05
C LEU A 17 1.37 3.38 -0.08
N LEU A 18 2.66 3.49 0.18
CA LEU A 18 3.41 2.53 1.00
C LEU A 18 3.12 2.66 2.50
N LEU A 19 2.81 3.85 2.99
CA LEU A 19 2.55 4.08 4.42
C LEU A 19 1.07 4.33 4.68
N GLY A 20 0.41 5.14 3.86
CA GLY A 20 -0.97 5.55 4.10
C GLY A 20 -1.95 4.37 4.13
N LYS A 21 -1.86 3.48 3.14
CA LYS A 21 -2.78 2.33 3.05
C LYS A 21 -2.56 1.29 4.15
N PRO A 22 -1.35 0.82 4.44
CA PRO A 22 -1.12 -0.10 5.54
C PRO A 22 -1.52 0.48 6.90
N LEU A 23 -1.14 1.74 7.19
CA LEU A 23 -1.47 2.38 8.46
C LEU A 23 -2.97 2.60 8.60
N GLY A 24 -3.64 3.07 7.55
CA GLY A 24 -5.08 3.29 7.56
C GLY A 24 -5.86 2.00 7.78
N ILE A 25 -5.51 0.93 7.05
CA ILE A 25 -6.18 -0.37 7.20
C ILE A 25 -5.90 -0.96 8.58
N PHE A 26 -4.64 -0.99 9.02
CA PHE A 26 -4.29 -1.51 10.34
C PHE A 26 -5.02 -0.78 11.46
N PHE A 27 -5.02 0.56 11.44
CA PHE A 27 -5.65 1.36 12.48
C PHE A 27 -7.16 1.19 12.48
N ALA A 28 -7.80 1.22 11.31
CA ALA A 28 -9.25 1.01 11.19
C ALA A 28 -9.65 -0.39 11.68
N SER A 29 -8.93 -1.44 11.29
CA SER A 29 -9.17 -2.80 11.76
C SER A 29 -8.94 -2.93 13.26
N TRP A 30 -7.84 -2.39 13.79
CA TRP A 30 -7.54 -2.42 15.22
C TRP A 30 -8.61 -1.71 16.04
N LEU A 31 -9.08 -0.55 15.57
CA LEU A 31 -10.15 0.20 16.23
C LEU A 31 -11.48 -0.56 16.20
N ALA A 32 -11.82 -1.18 15.06
CA ALA A 32 -13.03 -2.00 14.94
C ALA A 32 -13.03 -3.18 15.93
N LEU A 33 -11.89 -3.86 16.09
CA LEU A 33 -11.73 -4.93 17.07
C LEU A 33 -11.82 -4.40 18.52
N ARG A 34 -11.21 -3.25 18.81
CA ARG A 34 -11.27 -2.60 20.13
C ARG A 34 -12.68 -2.17 20.53
N LEU A 35 -13.49 -1.76 19.57
CA LEU A 35 -14.88 -1.34 19.77
C LEU A 35 -15.87 -2.51 19.77
N GLY A 36 -15.40 -3.75 19.54
CA GLY A 36 -16.26 -4.93 19.46
C GLY A 36 -17.17 -4.97 18.23
N LEU A 37 -16.83 -4.23 17.16
CA LEU A 37 -17.60 -4.17 15.91
C LEU A 37 -17.35 -5.39 15.00
N GLY A 38 -16.42 -6.27 15.36
CA GLY A 38 -16.11 -7.49 14.63
C GLY A 38 -15.05 -8.34 15.33
N ALA A 39 -14.77 -9.50 14.77
CA ALA A 39 -13.73 -10.43 15.21
C ALA A 39 -12.87 -10.87 14.02
N LEU A 40 -11.63 -11.26 14.30
CA LEU A 40 -10.77 -11.85 13.27
C LEU A 40 -11.17 -13.31 13.01
N PRO A 41 -11.20 -13.76 11.74
CA PRO A 41 -11.39 -15.17 11.42
C PRO A 41 -10.29 -16.05 12.00
N GLU A 42 -10.58 -17.35 12.16
CA GLU A 42 -9.57 -18.33 12.56
C GLU A 42 -8.39 -18.33 11.59
N GLY A 43 -7.19 -18.33 12.14
CA GLY A 43 -5.92 -18.28 11.40
C GLY A 43 -5.50 -16.90 10.85
N VAL A 44 -6.29 -15.85 11.08
CA VAL A 44 -5.93 -14.47 10.72
C VAL A 44 -5.47 -13.71 11.95
N ASN A 45 -4.28 -13.12 11.89
CA ASN A 45 -3.75 -12.26 12.94
C ASN A 45 -3.56 -10.82 12.44
N LEU A 46 -3.28 -9.91 13.38
CA LEU A 46 -3.01 -8.50 13.04
C LEU A 46 -1.83 -8.31 12.08
N LYS A 47 -0.85 -9.22 12.04
CA LYS A 47 0.27 -9.15 11.07
C LYS A 47 -0.21 -9.47 9.65
N SER A 48 -1.13 -10.42 9.51
CA SER A 48 -1.79 -10.70 8.23
C SER A 48 -2.52 -9.47 7.71
N ILE A 49 -3.20 -8.70 8.59
CA ILE A 49 -3.86 -7.44 8.22
C ILE A 49 -2.86 -6.41 7.71
N VAL A 50 -1.69 -6.27 8.37
CA VAL A 50 -0.64 -5.37 7.88
C VAL A 50 -0.17 -5.80 6.49
N GLY A 51 0.06 -7.10 6.27
CA GLY A 51 0.44 -7.63 4.96
C GLY A 51 -0.61 -7.34 3.88
N VAL A 52 -1.90 -7.56 4.18
CA VAL A 52 -3.02 -7.20 3.29
C VAL A 52 -3.08 -5.68 3.09
N GLY A 53 -2.75 -4.89 4.10
CA GLY A 53 -2.65 -3.43 4.00
C GLY A 53 -1.62 -2.97 2.98
N PHE A 54 -0.46 -3.64 2.90
CA PHE A 54 0.53 -3.42 1.85
C PHE A 54 0.03 -3.87 0.48
N LEU A 55 -0.66 -5.01 0.37
CA LEU A 55 -1.27 -5.45 -0.90
C LEU A 55 -2.32 -4.45 -1.39
N ALA A 56 -3.13 -3.89 -0.49
CA ALA A 56 -4.07 -2.81 -0.81
C ALA A 56 -3.35 -1.53 -1.27
N GLY A 57 -2.07 -1.38 -0.91
CA GLY A 57 -1.07 -0.40 -1.37
C GLY A 57 -0.82 -0.37 -2.88
N ILE A 58 -1.16 -1.44 -3.60
CA ILE A 58 -0.98 -1.56 -5.04
C ILE A 58 -1.95 -0.60 -5.74
N GLY A 59 -1.44 0.56 -6.15
CA GLY A 59 -2.22 1.64 -6.74
C GLY A 59 -2.39 1.53 -8.26
N PHE A 60 -1.56 0.72 -8.95
CA PHE A 60 -1.40 0.64 -10.41
C PHE A 60 -2.49 1.33 -11.25
N THR A 61 -3.61 0.69 -11.56
CA THR A 61 -4.60 1.23 -12.50
C THR A 61 -5.31 2.48 -11.97
N MET A 62 -5.86 2.44 -10.76
CA MET A 62 -6.63 3.55 -10.21
C MET A 62 -5.77 4.76 -9.84
N ALA A 63 -4.57 4.55 -9.32
CA ALA A 63 -3.65 5.63 -8.97
C ALA A 63 -3.01 6.26 -10.22
N LEU A 64 -2.70 5.49 -11.27
CA LEU A 64 -2.27 6.06 -12.54
C LEU A 64 -3.38 6.86 -13.22
N PHE A 65 -4.63 6.40 -13.13
CA PHE A 65 -5.78 7.14 -13.62
C PHE A 65 -5.95 8.47 -12.87
N ILE A 66 -5.92 8.45 -11.55
CA ILE A 66 -6.00 9.66 -10.72
C ILE A 66 -4.82 10.60 -11.01
N ALA A 67 -3.60 10.07 -11.16
CA ALA A 67 -2.44 10.86 -11.51
C ALA A 67 -2.61 11.57 -12.87
N GLY A 68 -3.18 10.88 -13.88
CA GLY A 68 -3.48 11.47 -15.19
C GLY A 68 -4.56 12.55 -15.17
N LEU A 69 -5.45 12.54 -14.16
CA LEU A 69 -6.42 13.61 -13.95
C LEU A 69 -5.83 14.78 -13.13
N ALA A 70 -4.84 14.51 -12.28
CA ALA A 70 -4.31 15.49 -11.33
C ALA A 70 -3.05 16.23 -11.80
N PHE A 71 -2.25 15.62 -12.68
CA PHE A 71 -0.95 16.15 -13.10
C PHE A 71 -0.77 16.11 -14.61
N GLU A 72 0.05 17.03 -15.11
CA GLU A 72 0.45 17.12 -16.51
C GLU A 72 1.98 17.29 -16.63
N GLY A 73 2.52 17.08 -17.84
CA GLY A 73 3.94 17.26 -18.14
C GLY A 73 4.87 16.44 -17.24
N GLU A 74 5.95 17.05 -16.77
CA GLU A 74 6.98 16.38 -15.97
C GLU A 74 6.44 15.82 -14.63
N MET A 75 5.47 16.49 -14.00
CA MET A 75 4.86 16.01 -12.75
C MET A 75 4.09 14.71 -12.95
N LEU A 76 3.44 14.53 -14.10
CA LEU A 76 2.74 13.30 -14.44
C LEU A 76 3.73 12.14 -14.61
N ASP A 77 4.88 12.38 -15.22
CA ASP A 77 5.90 11.35 -15.40
C ASP A 77 6.53 10.94 -14.06
N GLN A 78 6.78 11.91 -13.16
CA GLN A 78 7.17 11.62 -11.77
C GLN A 78 6.09 10.82 -11.04
N ALA A 79 4.81 11.17 -11.20
CA ALA A 79 3.70 10.48 -10.57
C ALA A 79 3.61 9.02 -11.03
N LYS A 80 3.76 8.75 -12.33
CA LYS A 80 3.81 7.38 -12.88
C LYS A 80 4.93 6.58 -12.23
N VAL A 81 6.15 7.14 -12.16
CA VAL A 81 7.29 6.48 -11.52
C VAL A 81 7.00 6.18 -10.04
N GLY A 82 6.41 7.14 -9.32
CA GLY A 82 6.00 6.94 -7.93
C GLY A 82 5.00 5.80 -7.77
N VAL A 83 3.90 5.82 -8.52
CA VAL A 83 2.86 4.77 -8.45
C VAL A 83 3.43 3.39 -8.78
N LEU A 84 4.24 3.28 -9.84
CA LEU A 84 4.79 2.00 -10.30
C LEU A 84 5.79 1.43 -9.29
N SER A 85 6.75 2.25 -8.83
CA SER A 85 7.75 1.84 -7.85
C SER A 85 7.11 1.44 -6.51
N ALA A 86 6.15 2.24 -6.02
CA ALA A 86 5.41 1.93 -4.81
C ALA A 86 4.58 0.66 -4.93
N SER A 87 3.89 0.46 -6.06
CA SER A 87 3.07 -0.74 -6.28
C SER A 87 3.92 -2.02 -6.28
N LEU A 88 5.12 -1.98 -6.87
CA LEU A 88 6.04 -3.10 -6.86
C LEU A 88 6.52 -3.43 -5.44
N VAL A 89 6.98 -2.41 -4.70
CA VAL A 89 7.44 -2.60 -3.31
C VAL A 89 6.30 -3.08 -2.42
N ALA A 90 5.11 -2.48 -2.55
CA ALA A 90 3.92 -2.85 -1.79
C ALA A 90 3.51 -4.31 -2.05
N GLY A 91 3.54 -4.74 -3.31
CA GLY A 91 3.27 -6.13 -3.68
C GLY A 91 4.28 -7.12 -3.10
N LEU A 92 5.58 -6.83 -3.23
CA LEU A 92 6.64 -7.68 -2.68
C LEU A 92 6.55 -7.79 -1.16
N VAL A 93 6.48 -6.65 -0.47
CA VAL A 93 6.38 -6.61 1.00
C VAL A 93 5.10 -7.26 1.48
N GLY A 94 3.97 -6.98 0.83
CA GLY A 94 2.67 -7.54 1.18
C GLY A 94 2.65 -9.07 1.06
N VAL A 95 3.15 -9.63 -0.05
CA VAL A 95 3.24 -11.09 -0.23
C VAL A 95 4.16 -11.72 0.83
N LEU A 96 5.32 -11.14 1.09
CA LEU A 96 6.26 -11.65 2.09
C LEU A 96 5.65 -11.66 3.50
N LEU A 97 4.97 -10.57 3.89
CA LEU A 97 4.34 -10.47 5.20
C LEU A 97 3.15 -11.42 5.35
N VAL A 98 2.32 -11.55 4.32
CA VAL A 98 1.19 -12.50 4.36
C VAL A 98 1.72 -13.93 4.48
N ARG A 99 2.70 -14.33 3.67
CA ARG A 99 3.31 -15.67 3.76
C ARG A 99 3.89 -15.94 5.15
N ALA A 100 4.70 -15.03 5.67
CA ALA A 100 5.29 -15.17 7.00
C ALA A 100 4.24 -15.19 8.14
N SER A 101 3.06 -14.61 7.91
CA SER A 101 1.96 -14.64 8.88
C SER A 101 1.18 -15.95 8.87
N LEU A 102 1.11 -16.64 7.72
CA LEU A 102 0.42 -17.91 7.55
C LEU A 102 1.23 -19.08 8.11
N ASP A 103 2.56 -19.11 7.90
CA ASP A 103 3.46 -20.12 8.50
C ASP A 103 3.39 -20.16 10.03
N ARG A 104 2.91 -19.09 10.66
CA ARG A 104 2.76 -18.98 12.12
C ARG A 104 1.36 -19.31 12.62
N SER A 105 0.38 -19.48 11.73
CA SER A 105 -0.96 -19.95 12.10
C SER A 105 -1.01 -21.48 12.24
N GLU A 106 -0.05 -22.20 11.65
CA GLU A 106 0.01 -23.66 11.71
C GLU A 106 0.95 -24.21 12.81
N ALA A 107 1.56 -23.33 13.63
CA ALA A 107 2.48 -23.68 14.73
C ALA A 107 1.91 -23.27 16.09
#